data_AF-A0A9P6PE11-F1
#
_entry.id   AF-A0A9P6PE11-F1
#
_cell.length_a   1.000
_cell.length_b   1.000
_cell.length_c   1.000
_cell.angle_alpha   90.00
_cell.angle_beta   90.00
_cell.angle_gamma   90.00
#
_symmetry.space_group_name_H-M   'P 1'
#
loop_
_entity.id
_entity.type
_entity.pdbx_description
1 polymer ?
#
loop_
_entity_poly.entity_id
_entity_poly.type
_entity_poly.pdbx_seq_one_letter_code
_entity_poly.pdbx_strand_id
1 'polypeptide(L)'
;VLPRVVGGGRIQDLSGTKITRVELYDEFVEQWLERGKRRVGENEPSPQAKAAFDTLLDGGFTQTGIDFLKRLAGAIYKEQAGHPVVEYSRLRDKETWKTAFFSRDDETHLLREACPLIRNGNQFRFIHQSLLEYCFTLAVFDPQESRSLDPSLGLVYGKSVDPTSSDGKQGVPEEESVSNQQPGVDHPLIWRSFVGEPSILAFLAERVQQEPHFKRQLQGMIER
;
A
#
# COMPACT_ATOMS: atom_id res chain seq x y z
N VAL A 1 -8.13 17.13 8.71
CA VAL A 1 -8.36 16.37 9.96
C VAL A 1 -8.45 14.91 9.56
N LEU A 2 -7.71 14.00 10.21
CA LEU A 2 -7.66 12.55 9.93
C LEU A 2 -8.86 11.86 10.61
N PRO A 3 -9.97 11.52 9.91
CA PRO A 3 -11.21 11.06 10.54
C PRO A 3 -11.15 9.66 11.18
N ARG A 4 -10.19 8.79 10.82
CA ARG A 4 -10.12 7.43 11.40
C ARG A 4 -9.24 7.34 12.64
N VAL A 5 -8.19 8.17 12.73
CA VAL A 5 -7.42 8.36 13.98
C VAL A 5 -8.30 9.00 15.06
N VAL A 6 -9.30 9.79 14.64
CA VAL A 6 -10.29 10.41 15.53
C VAL A 6 -11.60 9.65 15.38
N GLY A 7 -11.63 8.41 15.83
CA GLY A 7 -12.87 7.63 15.88
C GLY A 7 -14.00 8.41 16.56
N GLY A 8 -15.10 8.61 15.84
CA GLY A 8 -16.43 8.95 16.37
C GLY A 8 -16.50 10.04 17.44
N GLY A 9 -16.67 11.29 17.03
CA GLY A 9 -17.46 12.26 17.81
C GLY A 9 -16.92 12.67 19.18
N ARG A 10 -15.62 12.49 19.46
CA ARG A 10 -15.00 13.07 20.65
C ARG A 10 -13.55 13.41 20.31
N ILE A 11 -13.20 14.68 20.37
CA ILE A 11 -11.80 15.13 20.43
C ILE A 11 -11.29 14.57 21.77
N GLN A 12 -10.88 13.30 21.76
CA GLN A 12 -10.19 12.69 22.88
C GLN A 12 -8.78 13.24 22.88
N ASP A 13 -8.39 13.68 24.06
CA ASP A 13 -7.09 14.19 24.40
C ASP A 13 -5.97 13.35 23.74
N LEU A 14 -5.25 13.95 22.79
CA LEU A 14 -4.14 13.31 22.07
C LEU A 14 -2.91 13.07 22.97
N SER A 15 -2.96 13.51 24.23
CA SER A 15 -1.89 13.37 25.21
C SER A 15 -1.55 11.90 25.56
N GLY A 16 -2.48 10.96 25.35
CA GLY A 16 -2.32 9.55 25.71
C GLY A 16 -2.07 8.57 24.56
N THR A 17 -2.27 8.97 23.30
CA THR A 17 -2.18 8.05 22.15
C THR A 17 -0.86 8.28 21.41
N LYS A 18 0.09 7.36 21.56
CA LYS A 18 1.35 7.37 20.79
C LYS A 18 1.06 6.93 19.35
N ILE A 19 0.63 7.86 18.50
CA ILE A 19 0.46 7.59 17.07
C ILE A 19 1.87 7.44 16.47
N THR A 20 2.11 6.28 15.86
CA THR A 20 3.35 5.97 15.14
C THR A 20 3.43 6.72 13.81
N ARG A 21 4.63 6.86 13.27
CA ARG A 21 4.80 7.48 11.95
C ARG A 21 4.13 6.65 10.87
N VAL A 22 4.18 5.32 10.98
CA VAL A 22 3.55 4.44 10.00
C VAL A 22 2.02 4.57 9.96
N GLU A 23 1.35 4.66 11.11
CA GLU A 23 -0.12 4.88 11.18
C GLU A 23 -0.54 6.21 10.56
N LEU A 24 0.27 7.27 10.75
CA LEU A 24 0.01 8.56 10.11
C LEU A 24 0.06 8.46 8.59
N TYR A 25 0.99 7.66 8.06
CA TYR A 25 1.17 7.51 6.61
C TYR A 25 0.13 6.57 5.99
N ASP A 26 -0.27 5.51 6.70
CA ASP A 26 -1.41 4.66 6.33
C ASP A 26 -2.64 5.53 6.06
N GLU A 27 -3.00 6.36 7.05
CA GLU A 27 -4.14 7.26 6.98
C GLU A 27 -3.98 8.38 5.95
N PHE A 28 -2.79 8.94 5.84
CA PHE A 28 -2.51 10.01 4.88
C PHE A 28 -2.70 9.52 3.44
N VAL A 29 -2.12 8.37 3.08
CA VAL A 29 -2.17 7.83 1.71
C VAL A 29 -3.59 7.44 1.34
N GLU A 30 -4.31 6.76 2.25
CA GLU A 30 -5.71 6.38 2.01
C GLU A 30 -6.58 7.62 1.77
N GLN A 31 -6.48 8.64 2.63
CA GLN A 31 -7.26 9.86 2.46
C GLN A 31 -6.85 10.68 1.24
N TRP A 32 -5.57 10.65 0.86
CA TRP A 32 -5.12 11.28 -0.37
C TRP A 32 -5.78 10.64 -1.59
N LEU A 33 -5.78 9.32 -1.66
CA LEU A 33 -6.38 8.57 -2.77
C LEU A 33 -7.90 8.73 -2.81
N GLU A 34 -8.58 8.73 -1.66
CA GLU A 34 -10.02 9.02 -1.60
C GLU A 34 -10.38 10.42 -2.11
N ARG A 35 -9.54 11.42 -1.84
CA ARG A 35 -9.68 12.76 -2.44
C ARG A 35 -9.33 12.76 -3.92
N GLY A 36 -8.28 12.03 -4.32
CA GLY A 36 -7.85 11.86 -5.71
C GLY A 36 -8.94 11.24 -6.57
N LYS A 37 -9.57 10.17 -6.09
CA LYS A 37 -10.74 9.50 -6.70
C LYS A 37 -11.85 10.50 -7.01
N ARG A 38 -12.24 11.32 -6.03
CA ARG A 38 -13.27 12.35 -6.22
C ARG A 38 -12.86 13.39 -7.24
N ARG A 39 -11.65 13.94 -7.13
CA ARG A 39 -11.10 14.91 -8.09
C ARG A 39 -11.13 14.39 -9.52
N VAL A 40 -10.70 13.14 -9.72
CA VAL A 40 -10.64 12.52 -11.03
C VAL A 40 -12.05 12.26 -11.59
N GLY A 41 -12.99 11.83 -10.74
CA GLY A 41 -14.39 11.63 -11.15
C GLY A 41 -15.15 12.93 -11.44
N GLU A 42 -14.87 14.00 -10.72
CA GLU A 42 -15.51 15.32 -10.91
C GLU A 42 -15.05 16.04 -12.19
N ASN A 43 -13.87 15.71 -12.72
CA ASN A 43 -13.28 16.37 -13.90
C ASN A 43 -13.88 15.91 -15.25
N GLU A 44 -15.11 15.36 -15.26
CA GLU A 44 -15.82 14.84 -16.45
C GLU A 44 -14.89 14.10 -17.42
N PRO A 45 -14.44 12.87 -17.08
CA PRO A 45 -13.55 12.11 -17.95
C PRO A 45 -14.20 11.87 -19.32
N SER A 46 -13.36 11.78 -20.35
CA SER A 46 -13.80 11.33 -21.69
C SER A 46 -14.51 9.97 -21.58
N PRO A 47 -15.37 9.57 -22.55
CA PRO A 47 -16.08 8.30 -22.46
C PRO A 47 -15.17 7.09 -22.23
N GLN A 48 -13.97 7.10 -22.84
CA GLN A 48 -12.95 6.06 -22.66
C GLN A 48 -12.33 6.11 -21.26
N ALA A 49 -11.96 7.29 -20.78
CA ALA A 49 -11.46 7.48 -19.42
C ALA A 49 -12.53 7.17 -18.36
N LYS A 50 -13.81 7.35 -18.67
CA LYS A 50 -14.91 6.99 -17.78
C LYS A 50 -15.02 5.47 -17.63
N ALA A 51 -14.94 4.71 -18.71
CA ALA A 51 -14.91 3.25 -18.65
C ALA A 51 -13.72 2.72 -17.84
N ALA A 52 -12.53 3.32 -18.03
CA ALA A 52 -11.36 3.03 -17.22
C ALA A 52 -11.58 3.38 -15.74
N PHE A 53 -12.18 4.53 -15.45
CA PHE A 53 -12.51 4.95 -14.09
C PHE A 53 -13.50 3.99 -13.42
N ASP A 54 -14.55 3.57 -14.11
CA ASP A 54 -15.54 2.61 -13.61
C ASP A 54 -14.88 1.25 -13.32
N THR A 55 -13.97 0.78 -14.19
CA THR A 55 -13.17 -0.43 -13.97
C THR A 55 -12.31 -0.33 -12.70
N LEU A 56 -11.69 0.84 -12.46
CA LEU A 56 -10.94 1.10 -11.23
C LEU A 56 -11.83 1.15 -9.98
N LEU A 57 -13.08 1.62 -10.10
CA LEU A 57 -14.04 1.60 -8.99
C LEU A 57 -14.43 0.17 -8.62
N ASP A 58 -14.73 -0.66 -9.61
CA ASP A 58 -15.10 -2.08 -9.42
C ASP A 58 -13.98 -2.88 -8.75
N GLY A 59 -12.72 -2.59 -9.09
CA GLY A 59 -11.53 -3.20 -8.49
C GLY A 59 -11.12 -2.62 -7.12
N GLY A 60 -11.85 -1.63 -6.60
CA GLY A 60 -11.45 -0.92 -5.39
C GLY A 60 -10.36 0.11 -5.68
N PHE A 61 -10.78 1.31 -6.10
CA PHE A 61 -9.89 2.38 -6.56
C PHE A 61 -8.75 2.71 -5.60
N THR A 62 -9.04 2.82 -4.31
CA THR A 62 -8.06 3.18 -3.29
C THR A 62 -7.03 2.08 -3.07
N GLN A 63 -7.46 0.82 -3.03
CA GLN A 63 -6.53 -0.31 -2.93
C GLN A 63 -5.65 -0.41 -4.19
N THR A 64 -6.25 -0.28 -5.37
CA THR A 64 -5.52 -0.24 -6.64
C THR A 64 -4.49 0.90 -6.69
N GLY A 65 -4.84 2.06 -6.11
CA GLY A 65 -3.93 3.19 -5.95
C GLY A 65 -2.77 2.92 -4.99
N ILE A 66 -3.03 2.27 -3.85
CA ILE A 66 -1.97 1.84 -2.91
C ILE A 66 -1.04 0.84 -3.60
N ASP A 67 -1.59 -0.16 -4.30
CA ASP A 67 -0.80 -1.15 -5.03
C ASP A 67 0.01 -0.53 -6.18
N PHE A 68 -0.53 0.49 -6.83
CA PHE A 68 0.21 1.28 -7.81
C PHE A 68 1.41 1.99 -7.18
N LEU A 69 1.21 2.69 -6.06
CA LEU A 69 2.29 3.40 -5.35
C LEU A 69 3.36 2.45 -4.81
N LYS A 70 2.93 1.32 -4.25
CA LYS A 70 3.78 0.22 -3.76
C LYS A 70 4.71 -0.28 -4.87
N ARG A 71 4.11 -0.66 -6.02
CA ARG A 71 4.87 -1.15 -7.19
C ARG A 71 5.79 -0.08 -7.76
N LEU A 72 5.36 1.18 -7.80
CA LEU A 72 6.18 2.29 -8.27
C LEU A 72 7.39 2.52 -7.37
N ALA A 73 7.19 2.55 -6.05
CA ALA A 73 8.27 2.71 -5.08
C ALA A 73 9.27 1.55 -5.15
N GLY A 74 8.77 0.30 -5.24
CA GLY A 74 9.60 -0.88 -5.46
C GLY A 74 10.44 -0.77 -6.73
N ALA A 75 9.85 -0.36 -7.85
CA ALA A 75 10.56 -0.17 -9.11
C ALA A 75 11.64 0.92 -9.04
N ILE A 76 11.38 2.03 -8.33
CA ILE A 76 12.38 3.09 -8.12
C ILE A 76 13.59 2.57 -7.33
N TYR A 77 13.37 1.82 -6.25
CA TYR A 77 14.46 1.25 -5.46
C TYR A 77 15.23 0.15 -6.18
N LYS A 78 14.55 -0.64 -7.02
CA LYS A 78 15.17 -1.69 -7.82
C LYS A 78 15.99 -1.15 -8.99
N GLU A 79 15.39 -0.25 -9.77
CA GLU A 79 15.89 0.14 -11.09
C GLU A 79 16.66 1.46 -11.08
N GLN A 80 16.49 2.30 -10.04
CA GLN A 80 17.16 3.60 -9.91
C GLN A 80 17.82 3.79 -8.53
N ALA A 81 18.06 2.69 -7.79
CA ALA A 81 18.71 2.72 -6.48
C ALA A 81 18.07 3.71 -5.48
N GLY A 82 16.77 3.95 -5.59
CA GLY A 82 16.02 4.84 -4.69
C GLY A 82 16.02 6.31 -5.13
N HIS A 83 16.63 6.68 -6.26
CA HIS A 83 16.61 8.07 -6.74
C HIS A 83 15.16 8.52 -7.04
N PRO A 84 14.68 9.61 -6.39
CA PRO A 84 13.25 9.90 -6.32
C PRO A 84 12.66 10.54 -7.58
N VAL A 85 13.49 10.95 -8.54
CA VAL A 85 13.07 11.65 -9.75
C VAL A 85 13.14 10.72 -10.94
N VAL A 86 11.97 10.33 -11.46
CA VAL A 86 11.86 9.49 -12.65
C VAL A 86 11.62 10.37 -13.86
N GLU A 87 12.60 10.43 -14.76
CA GLU A 87 12.41 11.03 -16.08
C GLU A 87 11.78 10.00 -17.04
N TYR A 88 10.69 10.37 -17.71
CA TYR A 88 9.99 9.51 -18.66
C TYR A 88 9.72 10.22 -19.99
N SER A 89 10.23 9.63 -21.08
CA SER A 89 9.93 10.01 -22.45
C SER A 89 9.39 8.81 -23.22
N ARG A 90 8.16 8.91 -23.74
CA ARG A 90 7.50 7.83 -24.49
C ARG A 90 8.37 7.25 -25.62
N LEU A 91 9.17 8.09 -26.28
CA LEU A 91 10.01 7.66 -27.41
C LEU A 91 11.23 6.86 -26.96
N ARG A 92 11.77 7.16 -25.76
CA ARG A 92 12.99 6.54 -25.24
C ARG A 92 12.70 5.36 -24.30
N ASP A 93 11.63 5.47 -23.54
CA ASP A 93 11.32 4.58 -22.42
C ASP A 93 10.24 3.55 -22.75
N LYS A 94 9.90 3.33 -24.04
CA LYS A 94 8.81 2.43 -24.45
C LYS A 94 8.99 0.98 -23.99
N GLU A 95 10.24 0.55 -23.82
CA GLU A 95 10.60 -0.82 -23.45
C GLU A 95 11.15 -0.89 -22.01
N THR A 96 11.03 0.19 -21.24
CA THR A 96 11.50 0.23 -19.85
C THR A 96 10.34 0.04 -18.87
N TRP A 97 10.69 -0.30 -17.62
CA TRP A 97 9.75 -0.43 -16.51
C TRP A 97 8.85 0.81 -16.32
N LYS A 98 9.32 1.99 -16.74
CA LYS A 98 8.62 3.26 -16.60
C LYS A 98 7.29 3.27 -17.37
N THR A 99 7.16 2.51 -18.45
CA THR A 99 5.90 2.41 -19.20
C THR A 99 4.72 1.95 -18.35
N ALA A 100 4.96 1.06 -17.38
CA ALA A 100 3.92 0.54 -16.50
C ALA A 100 3.30 1.62 -15.58
N PHE A 101 3.97 2.77 -15.42
CA PHE A 101 3.56 3.82 -14.47
C PHE A 101 3.31 5.18 -15.14
N PHE A 102 4.01 5.46 -16.24
CA PHE A 102 4.02 6.79 -16.87
C PHE A 102 3.44 6.81 -18.28
N SER A 103 2.88 5.68 -18.75
CA SER A 103 2.16 5.64 -20.02
C SER A 103 0.91 6.53 -20.03
N ARG A 104 0.35 6.71 -21.24
CA ARG A 104 -0.92 7.40 -21.49
C ARG A 104 -2.10 6.43 -21.56
N ASP A 105 -1.92 5.21 -21.07
CA ASP A 105 -3.04 4.32 -20.82
C ASP A 105 -4.00 4.99 -19.84
N ASP A 106 -5.32 4.86 -20.06
CA ASP A 106 -6.31 5.65 -19.33
C ASP A 106 -6.32 5.30 -17.84
N GLU A 107 -6.27 4.01 -17.48
CA GLU A 107 -6.22 3.58 -16.08
C GLU A 107 -4.95 4.09 -15.40
N THR A 108 -3.80 3.89 -16.05
CA THR A 108 -2.50 4.35 -15.55
C THR A 108 -2.48 5.86 -15.37
N HIS A 109 -3.07 6.60 -16.32
CA HIS A 109 -3.19 8.05 -16.26
C HIS A 109 -4.06 8.48 -15.08
N LEU A 110 -5.26 7.90 -14.93
CA LEU A 110 -6.20 8.23 -13.85
C LEU A 110 -5.60 7.95 -12.46
N LEU A 111 -4.95 6.79 -12.29
CA LEU A 111 -4.25 6.44 -11.06
C LEU A 111 -3.14 7.44 -10.74
N ARG A 112 -2.32 7.79 -11.73
CA ARG A 112 -1.23 8.76 -11.55
C ARG A 112 -1.75 10.14 -11.14
N GLU A 113 -2.86 10.59 -11.72
CA GLU A 113 -3.50 11.88 -11.36
C GLU A 113 -4.13 11.85 -9.95
N ALA A 114 -4.59 10.69 -9.48
CA ALA A 114 -5.14 10.54 -8.14
C ALA A 114 -4.04 10.42 -7.04
N CYS A 115 -2.86 9.95 -7.40
CA CYS A 115 -1.75 9.67 -6.49
C CYS A 115 -1.02 10.94 -5.97
N PRO A 116 -0.26 10.84 -4.86
CA PRO A 116 0.60 11.92 -4.33
C PRO A 116 1.90 12.07 -5.14
N LEU A 117 1.76 12.32 -6.44
CA LEU A 117 2.86 12.51 -7.38
C LEU A 117 2.84 13.93 -7.95
N ILE A 118 4.03 14.49 -8.18
CA ILE A 118 4.24 15.76 -8.86
C ILE A 118 4.84 15.45 -10.23
N ARG A 119 4.31 16.14 -11.25
CA ARG A 119 4.88 16.14 -12.60
C ARG A 119 5.45 17.52 -12.92
N ASN A 120 6.72 17.55 -13.33
CA ASN A 120 7.35 18.73 -13.93
C ASN A 120 7.89 18.38 -15.31
N GLY A 121 7.17 18.79 -16.36
CA GLY A 121 7.49 18.39 -17.74
C GLY A 121 7.42 16.87 -17.92
N ASN A 122 8.59 16.24 -18.12
CA ASN A 122 8.79 14.81 -18.28
C ASN A 122 9.31 14.11 -17.01
N GLN A 123 9.48 14.84 -15.92
CA GLN A 123 9.94 14.31 -14.64
C GLN A 123 8.76 14.07 -13.69
N PHE A 124 8.81 12.95 -13.00
CA PHE A 124 7.82 12.50 -12.03
C PHE A 124 8.49 12.17 -10.72
N ARG A 125 7.88 12.58 -9.61
CA ARG A 125 8.37 12.26 -8.26
C ARG A 125 7.22 12.25 -7.26
N PHE A 126 7.40 11.55 -6.15
CA PHE A 126 6.53 11.70 -4.99
C PHE A 126 6.55 13.15 -4.50
N ILE A 127 5.43 13.62 -3.92
CA ILE A 127 5.36 14.98 -3.34
C ILE A 127 6.41 15.19 -2.25
N HIS A 128 6.87 14.11 -1.60
CA HIS A 128 7.93 14.12 -0.60
C HIS A 128 8.67 12.78 -0.57
N GLN A 129 9.96 12.80 -0.21
CA GLN A 129 10.81 11.60 -0.17
C GLN A 129 10.28 10.55 0.84
N SER A 130 9.79 11.00 2.00
CA SER A 130 9.24 10.08 3.00
C SER A 130 8.04 9.27 2.52
N LEU A 131 7.29 9.74 1.52
CA LEU A 131 6.20 8.97 0.92
C LEU A 131 6.72 7.89 -0.02
N LEU A 132 7.81 8.15 -0.75
CA LEU A 132 8.50 7.12 -1.51
C LEU A 132 9.02 6.03 -0.58
N GLU A 133 9.71 6.43 0.49
CA GLU A 133 10.25 5.51 1.51
C GLU A 133 9.15 4.69 2.19
N TYR A 134 8.04 5.34 2.57
CA TYR A 134 6.88 4.65 3.14
C TYR A 134 6.22 3.69 2.14
N CYS A 135 5.98 4.11 0.89
CA CYS A 135 5.39 3.21 -0.11
C CYS A 135 6.32 2.03 -0.44
N PHE A 136 7.63 2.23 -0.34
CA PHE A 136 8.59 1.14 -0.45
C PHE A 136 8.48 0.16 0.72
N THR A 137 8.21 0.63 1.95
CA THR A 137 8.02 -0.29 3.09
C THR A 137 6.76 -1.14 2.93
N LEU A 138 5.72 -0.64 2.27
CA LEU A 138 4.57 -1.45 1.86
C LEU A 138 4.94 -2.52 0.82
N ALA A 139 5.92 -2.24 -0.06
CA ALA A 139 6.40 -3.24 -1.02
C ALA A 139 7.21 -4.36 -0.33
N VAL A 140 7.83 -4.05 0.81
CA VAL A 140 8.50 -5.01 1.68
C VAL A 140 7.50 -5.86 2.46
N PHE A 141 6.49 -5.24 3.04
CA PHE A 141 5.41 -5.91 3.76
C PHE A 141 4.13 -5.08 3.71
N ASP A 142 3.08 -5.66 3.13
CA ASP A 142 1.75 -5.07 3.10
C ASP A 142 0.83 -5.76 4.12
N PRO A 143 0.38 -5.03 5.17
CA PRO A 143 -0.56 -5.58 6.14
C PRO A 143 -1.86 -6.10 5.52
N GLN A 144 -2.37 -5.46 4.47
CA GLN A 144 -3.64 -5.85 3.84
C GLN A 144 -3.50 -7.19 3.10
N GLU A 145 -2.39 -7.40 2.39
CA GLU A 145 -2.11 -8.68 1.73
C GLU A 145 -1.87 -9.81 2.75
N SER A 146 -1.21 -9.49 3.88
CA SER A 146 -1.00 -10.48 4.94
C SER A 146 -2.32 -10.96 5.57
N ARG A 147 -3.32 -10.08 5.67
CA ARG A 147 -4.65 -10.37 6.25
C ARG A 147 -5.56 -11.13 5.29
N SER A 148 -5.41 -10.96 3.97
CA SER A 148 -6.17 -11.72 2.98
C SER A 148 -5.68 -13.17 2.85
N LEU A 149 -4.41 -13.42 3.17
CA LEU A 149 -3.80 -14.76 3.19
C LEU A 149 -4.17 -15.57 4.45
N ASP A 150 -4.62 -14.93 5.53
CA ASP A 150 -5.08 -15.59 6.76
C ASP A 150 -6.40 -14.98 7.27
N PRO A 151 -7.56 -15.42 6.74
CA PRO A 151 -8.88 -14.91 7.11
C PRO A 151 -9.27 -15.14 8.57
N SER A 152 -8.52 -15.97 9.31
CA SER A 152 -8.87 -16.38 10.68
C SER A 152 -8.70 -15.27 11.73
N LEU A 153 -8.04 -14.16 11.38
CA LEU A 153 -7.77 -13.03 12.29
C LEU A 153 -8.56 -11.74 11.98
N GLY A 154 -9.40 -11.75 10.93
CA GLY A 154 -10.20 -10.59 10.50
C GLY A 154 -11.38 -10.20 11.41
N LEU A 155 -11.59 -10.89 12.53
CA LEU A 155 -12.80 -10.77 13.36
C LEU A 155 -12.70 -9.81 14.56
N VAL A 156 -11.61 -9.04 14.72
CA VAL A 156 -11.41 -8.20 15.92
C VAL A 156 -11.89 -6.74 15.80
N TYR A 157 -12.34 -6.28 14.62
CA TYR A 157 -12.92 -4.93 14.49
C TYR A 157 -14.37 -4.94 13.99
N GLY A 158 -15.29 -5.10 14.95
CA GLY A 158 -16.53 -4.34 15.01
C GLY A 158 -17.58 -4.55 13.91
N LYS A 159 -18.32 -5.66 13.99
CA LYS A 159 -19.76 -5.61 13.73
C LYS A 159 -20.47 -6.58 14.67
N SER A 160 -21.03 -6.03 15.74
CA SER A 160 -22.04 -6.72 16.54
C SER A 160 -23.23 -6.99 15.65
N VAL A 161 -23.51 -8.26 15.41
CA VAL A 161 -24.81 -8.73 14.93
C VAL A 161 -25.15 -9.94 15.77
N ASP A 162 -26.23 -9.82 16.55
CA ASP A 162 -26.74 -10.88 17.41
C ASP A 162 -27.04 -12.17 16.62
N PRO A 163 -26.87 -13.35 17.25
CA PRO A 163 -27.08 -14.64 16.62
C PRO A 163 -28.49 -15.18 16.85
N THR A 164 -29.10 -15.76 15.82
CA THR A 164 -30.18 -16.73 15.99
C THR A 164 -29.97 -17.93 15.06
N SER A 165 -29.62 -19.08 15.69
CA SER A 165 -29.99 -20.48 15.39
C SER A 165 -30.05 -20.98 13.93
N SER A 166 -29.64 -22.19 13.54
CA SER A 166 -29.15 -23.43 14.15
C SER A 166 -28.75 -24.34 12.97
N ASP A 167 -27.65 -25.09 13.05
CA ASP A 167 -27.68 -26.56 13.05
C ASP A 167 -26.28 -27.15 12.82
N GLY A 168 -26.02 -28.22 13.58
CA GLY A 168 -24.69 -28.77 13.81
C GLY A 168 -24.08 -29.51 12.62
N LYS A 169 -22.75 -29.65 12.68
CA LYS A 169 -22.10 -30.96 12.79
C LYS A 169 -20.65 -30.82 13.25
N GLN A 170 -20.30 -31.75 14.12
CA GLN A 170 -19.03 -31.91 14.81
C GLN A 170 -17.98 -32.55 13.88
N GLY A 171 -16.76 -32.02 13.87
CA GLY A 171 -15.58 -32.60 13.22
C GLY A 171 -14.30 -32.12 13.92
N VAL A 172 -13.43 -33.06 14.23
CA VAL A 172 -12.21 -33.01 15.08
C VAL A 172 -11.10 -32.14 14.42
N PRO A 173 -10.15 -31.53 15.19
CA PRO A 173 -9.20 -30.57 14.63
C PRO A 173 -8.04 -31.29 13.93
N GLU A 174 -7.93 -31.09 12.62
CA GLU A 174 -6.73 -31.42 11.86
C GLU A 174 -5.77 -30.22 11.92
N GLU A 175 -4.60 -30.47 12.50
CA GLU A 175 -3.47 -29.55 12.51
C GLU A 175 -2.95 -29.36 11.08
N GLU A 176 -3.42 -28.33 10.37
CA GLU A 176 -2.93 -28.00 9.03
C GLU A 176 -2.00 -26.78 9.06
N SER A 177 -0.71 -27.12 9.08
CA SER A 177 0.39 -26.50 8.33
C SER A 177 0.37 -24.98 8.14
N VAL A 178 1.16 -24.30 8.98
CA VAL A 178 1.62 -22.93 8.73
C VAL A 178 2.40 -22.91 7.41
N SER A 179 1.80 -22.31 6.37
CA SER A 179 2.44 -22.05 5.09
C SER A 179 3.58 -21.04 5.29
N ASN A 180 4.80 -21.54 5.41
CA ASN A 180 6.02 -20.74 5.31
C ASN A 180 6.15 -20.25 3.87
N GLN A 181 5.44 -19.18 3.51
CA GLN A 181 5.66 -18.49 2.25
C GLN A 181 7.07 -17.87 2.30
N GLN A 182 8.01 -18.57 1.68
CA GLN A 182 9.38 -18.13 1.58
C GLN A 182 9.43 -16.90 0.65
N PRO A 183 10.05 -15.78 1.06
CA PRO A 183 10.29 -14.68 0.14
C PRO A 183 11.23 -15.17 -0.98
N GLY A 184 10.78 -15.04 -2.23
CA GLY A 184 11.57 -15.41 -3.41
C GLY A 184 12.85 -14.58 -3.55
N VAL A 185 13.75 -15.00 -4.44
CA VAL A 185 15.08 -14.37 -4.67
C VAL A 185 14.97 -12.88 -5.06
N ASP A 186 13.81 -12.44 -5.55
CA ASP A 186 13.50 -11.06 -5.92
C ASP A 186 12.86 -10.21 -4.80
N HIS A 187 12.76 -10.71 -3.56
CA HIS A 187 12.07 -9.99 -2.49
C HIS A 187 12.77 -8.68 -2.09
N PRO A 188 12.04 -7.56 -1.87
CA PRO A 188 12.64 -6.26 -1.55
C PRO A 188 13.57 -6.23 -0.35
N LEU A 189 13.36 -7.11 0.65
CA LEU A 189 14.26 -7.28 1.81
C LEU A 189 15.69 -7.69 1.44
N ILE A 190 15.91 -8.25 0.26
CA ILE A 190 17.23 -8.68 -0.23
C ILE A 190 17.97 -7.50 -0.89
N TRP A 191 17.26 -6.43 -1.25
CA TRP A 191 17.86 -5.29 -1.95
C TRP A 191 18.67 -4.44 -0.97
N ARG A 192 19.97 -4.28 -1.23
CA ARG A 192 20.83 -3.44 -0.37
C ARG A 192 20.55 -1.94 -0.48
N SER A 193 19.75 -1.52 -1.48
CA SER A 193 19.52 -0.10 -1.78
C SER A 193 18.79 0.67 -0.66
N PHE A 194 18.08 0.00 0.25
CA PHE A 194 17.38 0.67 1.34
C PHE A 194 18.13 0.68 2.68
N VAL A 195 19.21 -0.10 2.83
CA VAL A 195 19.94 -0.23 4.11
C VAL A 195 20.57 1.10 4.54
N GLY A 196 20.88 1.97 3.57
CA GLY A 196 21.39 3.31 3.82
C GLY A 196 20.34 4.35 4.23
N GLU A 197 19.04 4.01 4.23
CA GLU A 197 17.94 4.94 4.45
C GLU A 197 17.29 4.76 5.84
N PRO A 198 17.63 5.62 6.83
CA PRO A 198 17.18 5.43 8.22
C PRO A 198 15.65 5.47 8.37
N SER A 199 14.96 6.25 7.54
CA SER A 199 13.49 6.33 7.56
C SER A 199 12.83 5.01 7.20
N ILE A 200 13.37 4.27 6.23
CA ILE A 200 12.82 2.95 5.84
C ILE A 200 12.96 1.97 7.01
N LEU A 201 14.14 1.94 7.64
CA LEU A 201 14.36 1.08 8.82
C LEU A 201 13.41 1.45 9.97
N ALA A 202 13.18 2.74 10.20
CA ALA A 202 12.24 3.20 11.22
C ALA A 202 10.80 2.77 10.92
N PHE A 203 10.32 2.95 9.69
CA PHE A 203 8.99 2.50 9.27
C PHE A 203 8.82 0.99 9.41
N LEU A 204 9.82 0.21 8.99
CA LEU A 204 9.78 -1.25 9.13
C LEU A 204 9.80 -1.67 10.60
N ALA A 205 10.61 -1.02 11.44
CA ALA A 205 10.66 -1.31 12.87
C ALA A 205 9.33 -1.03 13.57
N GLU A 206 8.68 0.10 13.26
CA GLU A 206 7.32 0.39 13.74
C GLU A 206 6.32 -0.67 13.25
N ARG A 207 6.40 -1.07 11.97
CA ARG A 207 5.50 -2.08 11.40
C ARG A 207 5.67 -3.45 12.04
N VAL A 208 6.90 -3.88 12.35
CA VAL A 208 7.19 -5.15 13.06
C VAL A 208 6.56 -5.17 14.45
N GLN A 209 6.48 -4.02 15.13
CA GLN A 209 5.84 -3.92 16.44
C GLN A 209 4.32 -4.05 16.35
N GLN A 210 3.72 -3.58 15.25
CA GLN A 210 2.27 -3.61 15.03
C GLN A 210 1.78 -4.94 14.44
N GLU A 211 2.59 -5.61 13.61
CA GLU A 211 2.16 -6.75 12.79
C GLU A 211 2.94 -8.03 13.16
N PRO A 212 2.35 -8.95 13.95
CA PRO A 212 3.00 -10.20 14.37
C PRO A 212 3.41 -11.11 13.20
N HIS A 213 2.70 -11.05 12.08
CA HIS A 213 3.05 -11.82 10.87
C HIS A 213 4.39 -11.35 10.31
N PHE A 214 4.59 -10.02 10.23
CA PHE A 214 5.85 -9.49 9.73
C PHE A 214 7.03 -9.88 10.62
N LYS A 215 6.83 -9.84 11.95
CA LYS A 215 7.84 -10.31 12.91
C LYS A 215 8.24 -11.77 12.67
N ARG A 216 7.25 -12.65 12.48
CA ARG A 216 7.50 -14.08 12.19
C ARG A 216 8.24 -14.27 10.86
N GLN A 217 7.83 -13.53 9.82
CA GLN A 217 8.49 -13.56 8.52
C GLN A 217 9.98 -13.19 8.62
N LEU A 218 10.30 -12.13 9.36
CA LEU A 218 11.70 -11.71 9.57
C LEU A 218 12.50 -12.73 10.38
N GLN A 219 11.93 -13.32 11.44
CA GLN A 219 12.58 -14.37 12.21
C GLN A 219 12.94 -15.58 11.33
N GLY A 220 11.99 -16.03 10.50
CA GLY A 220 12.23 -17.13 9.55
C GLY A 220 13.26 -16.83 8.44
N MET A 221 13.62 -15.56 8.22
CA MET A 221 14.72 -15.19 7.33
C MET A 221 16.09 -15.18 8.02
N ILE A 222 16.14 -14.84 9.31
CA ILE A 222 17.38 -14.76 10.11
C ILE A 222 17.85 -16.14 10.58
N GLU A 223 16.91 -17.04 10.90
CA GLU A 223 17.20 -18.39 11.40
C GLU A 223 17.66 -19.36 10.29
N ARG A 224 17.98 -18.85 9.10
CA ARG A 224 18.56 -19.59 7.97
C ARG A 224 20.08 -19.48 7.94
#